data_AF-A0A9P0NNU2-F1
#
_entry.id   AF-A0A9P0NNU2-F1
#
_cell.length_a   1.000
_cell.length_b   1.000
_cell.length_c   1.000
_cell.angle_alpha   90.00
_cell.angle_beta   90.00
_cell.angle_gamma   90.00
#
_symmetry.space_group_name_H-M   'P 1'
#
loop_
_entity.id
_entity.type
_entity.pdbx_description
1 polymer ?
#
loop_
_entity_poly.entity_id
_entity_poly.type
_entity_poly.pdbx_seq_one_letter_code
_entity_poly.pdbx_strand_id
1 'polypeptide(L)'
;MGGQMFLSIISITLIVLQTQHMTAKRLPNFVHVCKRSDPQLEKCLLQTIESLRPELPNGIPKMQIPVLEPMVIPMVAVNRNEDALKVKATIKDIQAWGGSKFVLNNLK
;
A
#
# COMPACT_ATOMS: atom_id res chain seq x y z
N MET A 1 -22.91 44.66 23.57
CA MET A 1 -22.83 43.22 23.87
C MET A 1 -23.36 42.30 22.76
N GLY A 2 -24.06 42.79 21.72
CA GLY A 2 -24.58 41.93 20.64
C GLY A 2 -23.55 41.47 19.59
N GLY A 3 -22.57 42.31 19.22
CA GLY A 3 -21.64 42.01 18.12
C GLY A 3 -20.71 40.81 18.35
N GLN A 4 -20.34 40.55 19.60
CA GLN A 4 -19.47 39.42 19.97
C GLN A 4 -20.22 38.08 19.84
N MET A 5 -21.53 38.08 20.08
CA MET A 5 -22.38 36.88 20.01
C MET A 5 -22.58 36.41 18.56
N PHE A 6 -22.74 37.33 17.61
CA PHE A 6 -22.87 36.98 16.18
C PHE A 6 -21.57 36.40 15.60
N LEU A 7 -20.40 36.89 16.01
CA LEU A 7 -19.10 36.38 15.57
C LEU A 7 -18.87 34.92 16.01
N SER A 8 -19.26 34.58 17.22
CA SER A 8 -19.16 33.20 17.72
C SER A 8 -20.06 32.24 16.93
N ILE A 9 -21.28 32.64 16.58
CA ILE A 9 -22.23 31.81 15.83
C ILE A 9 -21.70 31.50 14.42
N ILE A 10 -21.11 32.49 13.75
CA ILE A 10 -20.51 32.34 12.41
C ILE A 10 -19.30 31.40 12.46
N SER A 11 -18.46 31.52 13.48
CA SER A 11 -17.29 30.64 13.65
C SER A 11 -17.71 29.18 13.88
N ILE A 12 -18.74 28.95 14.71
CA ILE A 12 -19.25 27.60 14.99
C ILE A 12 -19.85 26.96 13.73
N THR A 13 -20.59 27.72 12.91
CA THR A 13 -21.17 27.19 11.67
C THR A 13 -20.12 26.82 10.61
N LEU A 14 -19.02 27.58 10.52
CA LEU A 14 -17.87 27.25 9.66
C LEU A 14 -17.16 25.96 10.07
N ILE A 15 -17.01 25.71 11.37
CA ILE A 15 -16.36 24.50 11.89
C ILE A 15 -17.21 23.25 11.60
N VAL A 16 -18.54 23.34 11.72
CA VAL A 16 -19.45 22.19 11.50
C VAL A 16 -19.44 21.73 10.04
N LEU A 17 -19.29 22.65 9.07
CA LEU A 17 -19.28 22.35 7.63
C LEU A 17 -18.06 21.51 7.18
N GLN A 18 -16.97 21.51 7.97
CA GLN A 18 -15.72 20.81 7.63
C GLN A 18 -15.74 19.31 8.04
N THR A 19 -16.76 18.84 8.75
CA THR A 19 -16.74 17.52 9.42
C THR A 19 -17.15 16.33 8.53
N GLN A 20 -17.40 16.54 7.24
CA GLN A 20 -18.08 15.56 6.38
C GLN A 20 -17.16 14.72 5.48
N HIS A 21 -15.94 14.35 5.86
CA HIS A 21 -15.14 13.41 5.04
C HIS A 21 -14.25 12.46 5.85
N MET A 22 -14.84 11.61 6.69
CA MET A 22 -14.16 10.41 7.19
C MET A 22 -14.66 9.18 6.44
N THR A 23 -14.29 9.06 5.16
CA THR A 23 -14.53 7.82 4.41
C THR A 23 -13.50 6.78 4.84
N ALA A 24 -13.88 5.90 5.76
CA ALA A 24 -13.06 4.74 6.10
C ALA A 24 -12.84 3.88 4.85
N LYS A 25 -11.58 3.73 4.42
CA LYS A 25 -11.25 2.82 3.31
C LYS A 25 -11.62 1.39 3.71
N ARG A 26 -12.59 0.82 3.00
CA ARG A 26 -12.99 -0.59 3.17
C ARG A 26 -11.97 -1.49 2.48
N LEU A 27 -11.54 -2.54 3.18
CA LEU A 27 -10.72 -3.59 2.58
C LEU A 27 -11.52 -4.33 1.51
N PRO A 28 -10.87 -4.84 0.45
CA PRO A 28 -11.51 -5.71 -0.53
C PRO A 28 -12.06 -7.00 0.12
N ASN A 29 -13.09 -7.58 -0.49
CA ASN A 29 -13.79 -8.76 0.06
C ASN A 29 -12.91 -10.02 0.18
N PHE A 30 -11.82 -10.10 -0.60
CA PHE A 30 -10.87 -11.21 -0.56
C PHE A 30 -9.83 -11.08 0.56
N VAL A 31 -9.75 -9.93 1.26
CA VAL A 31 -8.83 -9.74 2.38
C VAL A 31 -9.53 -10.10 3.68
N HIS A 32 -9.08 -11.19 4.30
CA HIS A 32 -9.57 -11.58 5.62
C HIS A 32 -8.85 -10.77 6.73
N VAL A 33 -9.57 -10.39 7.77
CA VAL A 33 -9.01 -9.60 8.88
C VAL A 33 -8.76 -10.50 10.07
N CYS A 34 -7.48 -10.69 10.42
CA CYS A 34 -7.08 -11.46 11.59
C CYS A 34 -7.13 -10.64 12.88
N LYS A 35 -7.66 -11.23 13.95
CA LYS A 35 -7.65 -10.62 15.28
C LYS A 35 -6.32 -10.93 15.97
N ARG A 36 -5.69 -9.94 16.59
CA ARG A 36 -4.44 -10.13 17.34
C ARG A 36 -4.55 -11.10 18.51
N SER A 37 -5.74 -11.22 19.10
CA SER A 37 -6.03 -12.14 20.21
C SER A 37 -6.35 -13.57 19.75
N ASP A 38 -6.31 -13.85 18.45
CA ASP A 38 -6.63 -15.17 17.92
C ASP A 38 -5.50 -16.15 18.29
N PRO A 39 -5.81 -17.27 18.99
CA PRO A 39 -4.80 -18.29 19.30
C PRO A 39 -4.22 -18.96 18.05
N GLN A 40 -4.88 -18.83 16.89
CA GLN A 40 -4.43 -19.31 15.59
C GLN A 40 -4.07 -18.16 14.62
N LEU A 41 -3.55 -17.05 15.16
CA LEU A 41 -3.18 -15.85 14.38
C LEU A 41 -2.30 -16.18 13.18
N GLU A 42 -1.28 -17.03 13.33
CA GLU A 42 -0.38 -17.41 12.25
C GLU A 42 -1.15 -18.06 11.08
N LYS A 43 -2.01 -19.03 11.38
CA LYS A 43 -2.86 -19.70 10.38
C LYS A 43 -3.78 -18.71 9.67
N CYS A 44 -4.36 -17.77 10.42
CA CYS A 44 -5.20 -16.73 9.84
C CYS A 44 -4.40 -15.82 8.87
N LEU A 45 -3.20 -15.41 9.27
CA LEU A 45 -2.32 -14.59 8.43
C LEU A 45 -1.91 -15.34 7.17
N LEU A 46 -1.56 -16.62 7.28
CA LEU A 46 -1.28 -17.50 6.14
C LEU A 46 -2.44 -17.46 5.14
N GLN A 47 -3.66 -17.77 5.60
CA GLN A 47 -4.84 -17.79 4.73
C GLN A 47 -5.12 -16.43 4.08
N THR A 48 -4.87 -15.33 4.80
CA THR A 48 -5.02 -13.98 4.26
C THR A 48 -3.98 -13.67 3.18
N ILE A 49 -2.73 -14.09 3.37
CA ILE A 49 -1.67 -13.90 2.37
C ILE A 49 -1.95 -14.75 1.12
N GLU A 50 -2.43 -15.99 1.32
CA GLU A 50 -2.84 -16.89 0.24
C GLU A 50 -3.99 -16.32 -0.58
N SER A 51 -4.99 -15.70 0.06
CA SER A 51 -6.11 -15.06 -0.64
C SER A 51 -5.72 -13.81 -1.41
N LEU A 52 -4.62 -13.15 -1.02
CA LEU A 52 -4.05 -12.01 -1.75
C LEU A 52 -3.28 -12.44 -2.99
N ARG A 53 -2.61 -13.60 -2.96
CA ARG A 53 -1.72 -14.05 -4.05
C ARG A 53 -2.32 -13.98 -5.46
N PRO A 54 -3.56 -14.42 -5.75
CA PRO A 54 -4.11 -14.36 -7.11
C PRO A 54 -4.32 -12.94 -7.63
N GLU A 55 -4.43 -11.95 -6.74
CA GLU A 55 -4.68 -10.55 -7.10
C GLU A 55 -3.37 -9.79 -7.36
N LEU A 56 -2.26 -10.22 -6.76
CA LEU A 56 -0.97 -9.54 -6.86
C LEU A 56 -0.41 -9.38 -8.29
N PRO A 57 -0.55 -10.35 -9.22
CA PRO A 57 -0.14 -10.18 -10.61
C PRO A 57 -0.77 -8.94 -11.25
N ASN A 58 -2.06 -8.70 -10.99
CA ASN A 58 -2.84 -7.60 -11.57
C ASN A 58 -2.78 -6.31 -10.74
N GLY A 59 -2.22 -6.36 -9.53
CA GLY A 59 -2.22 -5.27 -8.58
C GLY A 59 -3.56 -5.04 -7.89
N ILE A 60 -3.56 -4.23 -6.84
CA ILE A 60 -4.75 -3.91 -6.04
C ILE A 60 -4.83 -2.39 -5.83
N PRO A 61 -5.40 -1.64 -6.80
CA PRO A 61 -5.41 -0.17 -6.78
C PRO A 61 -6.07 0.43 -5.54
N LYS A 62 -7.13 -0.21 -5.01
CA LYS A 62 -7.82 0.22 -3.79
C LYS A 62 -6.89 0.27 -2.56
N MET A 63 -5.84 -0.56 -2.57
CA MET A 63 -4.82 -0.64 -1.52
C MET A 63 -3.48 -0.03 -1.94
N GLN A 64 -3.42 0.66 -3.08
CA GLN A 64 -2.19 1.24 -3.64
C GLN A 64 -1.10 0.20 -3.94
N ILE A 65 -1.51 -1.03 -4.24
CA ILE A 65 -0.60 -2.10 -4.65
C ILE A 65 -0.51 -2.08 -6.19
N PRO A 66 0.68 -1.89 -6.78
CA PRO A 66 0.88 -1.91 -8.22
C PRO A 66 0.81 -3.34 -8.78
N VAL A 67 0.77 -3.45 -10.11
CA VAL A 67 0.94 -4.70 -10.86
C VAL A 67 2.29 -5.32 -10.50
N LEU A 68 2.31 -6.58 -10.05
CA LEU A 68 3.56 -7.30 -9.76
C LEU A 68 4.07 -8.15 -10.93
N GLU A 69 3.24 -8.40 -11.96
CA GLU A 69 3.62 -9.23 -13.11
C GLU A 69 3.07 -8.67 -14.44
N PRO A 70 3.92 -8.20 -15.35
CA PRO A 70 5.32 -7.83 -15.11
C PRO A 70 5.40 -6.61 -14.20
N MET A 71 6.35 -6.60 -13.26
CA MET A 71 6.74 -5.38 -12.59
C MET A 71 7.59 -4.54 -13.55
N VAL A 72 7.02 -3.44 -14.04
CA VAL A 72 7.70 -2.53 -14.96
C VAL A 72 8.53 -1.52 -14.18
N ILE A 73 9.84 -1.54 -14.38
CA ILE A 73 10.78 -0.55 -13.83
C ILE A 73 11.26 0.32 -14.98
N PRO A 74 10.85 1.61 -15.05
CA PRO A 74 11.13 2.45 -16.21
C PRO A 74 12.62 2.66 -16.48
N MET A 75 13.42 2.78 -15.41
CA MET A 75 14.86 3.02 -15.54
C MET A 75 15.60 2.63 -14.27
N VAL A 76 16.75 1.98 -14.43
CA VAL A 76 17.75 1.73 -13.38
C VAL A 76 19.10 2.21 -13.89
N ALA A 77 19.77 3.07 -13.12
CA ALA A 77 21.14 3.49 -13.38
C ALA A 77 22.09 2.69 -12.47
N VAL A 78 23.03 1.97 -13.08
CA VAL A 78 24.09 1.25 -12.38
C VAL A 78 25.37 2.07 -12.52
N ASN A 79 25.94 2.50 -11.40
CA ASN A 79 27.22 3.18 -11.36
C ASN A 79 28.11 2.49 -10.31
N ARG A 80 29.05 1.67 -10.80
CA ARG A 80 30.08 1.01 -10.01
C ARG A 80 31.42 1.60 -10.42
N ASN A 81 32.15 2.18 -9.48
CA ASN A 81 33.41 2.84 -9.77
C ASN A 81 34.46 2.37 -8.76
N GLU A 82 34.89 1.13 -8.93
CA GLU A 82 35.92 0.50 -8.10
C GLU A 82 37.27 0.54 -8.84
N ASP A 83 38.39 0.46 -8.11
CA ASP A 83 39.74 0.61 -8.69
C ASP A 83 40.04 -0.41 -9.79
N ALA A 84 39.57 -1.65 -9.62
CA ALA A 84 39.74 -2.72 -10.60
C ALA A 84 38.65 -2.74 -11.69
N LEU A 85 37.52 -2.05 -11.50
CA LEU A 85 36.39 -2.12 -12.44
C LEU A 85 35.46 -0.89 -12.34
N LYS A 86 35.32 -0.19 -13.47
CA LYS A 86 34.41 0.94 -13.63
C LYS A 86 33.28 0.57 -14.60
N VAL A 87 32.05 0.52 -14.11
CA VAL A 87 30.83 0.23 -14.88
C VAL A 87 29.82 1.35 -14.69
N LYS A 88 29.42 1.97 -15.79
CA LYS A 88 28.30 2.91 -15.85
C LYS A 88 27.29 2.41 -16.88
N ALA A 89 26.11 2.02 -16.43
CA ALA A 89 25.05 1.52 -17.28
C ALA A 89 23.72 2.19 -16.94
N THR A 90 22.87 2.39 -17.93
CA THR A 90 21.47 2.81 -17.76
C THR A 90 20.61 1.82 -18.48
N ILE A 91 19.78 1.13 -17.72
CA ILE A 91 18.87 0.10 -18.20
C ILE A 91 17.47 0.70 -18.15
N LYS A 92 16.71 0.59 -19.24
CA LYS A 92 15.34 1.12 -19.35
C LYS A 92 14.36 0.00 -19.63
N ASP A 93 13.08 0.26 -19.34
CA ASP A 93 11.95 -0.62 -19.68
C ASP A 93 12.13 -2.07 -19.16
N ILE A 94 12.61 -2.20 -17.92
CA ILE A 94 12.85 -3.50 -17.29
C ILE A 94 11.50 -4.11 -16.93
N GLN A 95 11.33 -5.38 -17.27
CA GLN A 95 10.19 -6.19 -16.85
C GLN A 95 10.69 -7.31 -15.95
N ALA A 96 10.31 -7.26 -14.67
CA ALA A 96 10.61 -8.33 -13.72
C ALA A 96 9.40 -9.25 -13.55
N TRP A 97 9.66 -10.55 -13.46
CA TRP A 97 8.66 -11.60 -13.30
C TRP A 97 8.98 -12.52 -12.12
N GLY A 98 7.96 -13.17 -11.57
CA GLY A 98 8.06 -14.18 -10.52
C GLY A 98 7.82 -13.68 -9.09
N GLY A 99 7.76 -12.36 -8.87
CA GLY A 99 7.50 -11.77 -7.55
C GLY A 99 6.15 -12.18 -6.94
N SER A 100 5.14 -12.45 -7.77
CA SER A 100 3.83 -12.96 -7.35
C SER A 100 3.84 -14.43 -6.91
N LYS A 101 4.87 -15.21 -7.27
CA LYS A 101 5.01 -16.66 -7.02
C LYS A 101 5.88 -16.96 -5.80
N PHE A 102 5.85 -16.08 -4.80
CA PHE A 102 6.61 -16.26 -3.57
C PHE A 102 6.19 -17.54 -2.83
N VAL A 103 7.16 -18.17 -2.17
CA VAL A 103 6.93 -19.25 -1.21
C VAL A 103 7.14 -18.69 0.18
N LEU A 104 6.16 -18.87 1.05
CA LEU A 104 6.23 -18.37 2.41
C LEU A 104 6.84 -19.43 3.31
N ASN A 105 8.02 -19.12 3.86
CA ASN A 105 8.78 -20.08 4.68
C ASN A 105 8.51 -19.93 6.18
N ASN A 106 8.38 -18.69 6.67
CA ASN A 106 8.13 -18.40 8.09
C ASN A 106 7.37 -17.07 8.23
N LEU A 107 6.48 -17.01 9.21
CA LEU A 107 5.85 -15.77 9.70
C LEU A 107 6.41 -15.50 11.10
N LYS A 108 7.41 -14.61 11.18
CA LYS A 108 8.05 -14.27 12.46
C LYS A 108 7.33 -13.13 13.15
#